data_AF-A0A965G467-F1
#
_entry.id   AF-A0A965G467-F1
#
_cell.length_a   1.000
_cell.length_b   1.000
_cell.length_c   1.000
_cell.angle_alpha   90.00
_cell.angle_beta   90.00
_cell.angle_gamma   90.00
#
_symmetry.space_group_name_H-M   'P 1'
#
loop_
_entity.id
_entity.type
_entity.pdbx_description
1 polymer ?
#
loop_
_entity_poly.entity_id
_entity_poly.type
_entity_poly.pdbx_seq_one_letter_code
_entity_poly.pdbx_strand_id
1 'polypeptide(L)'
;MILGAIGAVSAAELGEGTITALLPTVQRMNGGNSEIVSVGDKITAGGQIQTQAQAVAEITFPDGSKIRIGNNSTFSFDPNDRTVRLDRGSALVCTPPAAEGINIVSGGVSGAVAGDPAGKTFLVTAYPADGSGGK
;
A
#
# COMPACT_ATOMS: atom_id res chain seq x y z
N MET A 1 37.86 22.05 8.62
CA MET A 1 36.82 21.18 8.03
C MET A 1 35.87 20.79 9.16
N ILE A 2 34.59 21.16 9.07
CA ILE A 2 33.59 20.74 10.06
C ILE A 2 32.87 19.54 9.42
N LEU A 3 33.06 18.37 10.03
CA LEU A 3 32.38 17.13 9.65
C LEU A 3 30.99 17.17 10.29
N GLY A 4 29.99 17.62 9.55
CA GLY A 4 28.60 17.63 10.00
C GLY A 4 28.07 16.19 10.05
N ALA A 5 27.68 15.72 11.23
CA ALA A 5 26.97 14.47 11.38
C ALA A 5 25.64 14.56 10.62
N ILE A 6 25.51 13.78 9.55
CA ILE A 6 24.24 13.54 8.87
C ILE A 6 23.45 12.62 9.80
N GLY A 7 22.60 13.20 10.64
CA GLY A 7 21.60 12.43 11.38
C GLY A 7 20.71 11.72 10.36
N ALA A 8 20.52 10.41 10.52
CA ALA A 8 19.48 9.70 9.79
C ALA A 8 18.14 10.34 10.17
N VAL A 9 17.56 11.15 9.28
CA VAL A 9 16.17 11.57 9.41
C VAL A 9 15.36 10.30 9.23
N SER A 10 14.82 9.78 10.33
CA SER A 10 13.85 8.70 10.27
C SER A 10 12.61 9.23 9.56
N ALA A 11 12.15 8.48 8.57
CA ALA A 11 10.90 8.75 7.90
C ALA A 11 9.75 8.75 8.92
N ALA A 12 8.80 9.67 8.77
CA ALA A 12 7.58 9.66 9.56
C ALA A 12 6.71 8.47 9.13
N GLU A 13 6.18 7.75 10.11
CA GLU A 13 5.30 6.60 9.86
C GLU A 13 4.12 6.99 8.97
N LEU A 14 3.65 6.04 8.16
CA LEU A 14 2.54 6.24 7.25
C LEU A 14 1.19 6.42 7.97
N GLY A 15 1.10 6.00 9.24
CA GLY A 15 -0.12 6.10 10.05
C GLY A 15 -1.30 5.24 9.56
N GLU A 16 -2.51 5.55 10.01
CA GLU A 16 -3.74 4.89 9.57
C GLU A 16 -4.16 5.36 8.16
N GLY A 17 -4.56 4.42 7.31
CA GLY A 17 -5.13 4.74 6.01
C GLY A 17 -6.64 5.00 6.12
N THR A 18 -7.17 5.90 5.30
CA THR A 18 -8.62 6.14 5.17
C THR A 18 -9.07 5.72 3.77
N ILE A 19 -10.14 4.94 3.68
CA ILE A 19 -10.74 4.57 2.41
C ILE A 19 -11.45 5.79 1.81
N THR A 20 -11.01 6.25 0.66
CA THR A 20 -11.51 7.47 0.01
C THR A 20 -12.35 7.22 -1.25
N ALA A 21 -12.27 6.03 -1.84
CA ALA A 21 -13.13 5.65 -2.97
C ALA A 21 -13.31 4.13 -3.04
N LEU A 22 -14.50 3.69 -3.50
CA LEU A 22 -14.88 2.27 -3.62
C LEU A 22 -15.73 2.00 -4.87
N LEU A 23 -15.51 0.83 -5.48
CA LEU A 23 -16.37 0.21 -6.51
C LEU A 23 -16.58 -1.28 -6.17
N PRO A 24 -17.71 -1.89 -6.58
CA PRO A 24 -18.90 -2.07 -5.75
C PRO A 24 -18.79 -3.15 -4.65
N THR A 25 -17.63 -3.79 -4.40
CA THR A 25 -17.49 -4.71 -3.24
C THR A 25 -16.05 -4.85 -2.78
N VAL A 26 -15.69 -4.16 -1.71
CA VAL A 26 -14.38 -4.26 -1.06
C VAL A 26 -14.56 -4.79 0.36
N GLN A 27 -13.65 -5.66 0.78
CA GLN A 27 -13.63 -6.24 2.12
C GLN A 27 -12.32 -5.91 2.83
N ARG A 28 -12.40 -5.63 4.13
CA ARG A 28 -11.25 -5.52 5.03
C ARG A 28 -11.21 -6.74 5.93
N MET A 29 -10.02 -7.29 6.14
CA MET A 29 -9.76 -8.32 7.13
C MET A 29 -9.00 -7.77 8.33
N ASN A 30 -9.53 -8.04 9.52
CA ASN A 30 -8.87 -7.79 10.81
C ASN A 30 -8.91 -9.07 11.63
N GLY A 31 -7.75 -9.62 12.00
CA GLY A 31 -7.67 -10.78 12.88
C GLY A 31 -8.45 -12.02 12.39
N GLY A 32 -8.59 -12.20 11.06
CA GLY A 32 -9.27 -13.36 10.45
C GLY A 32 -10.75 -13.17 10.12
N ASN A 33 -11.38 -12.07 10.55
CA ASN A 33 -12.77 -11.75 10.17
C ASN A 33 -12.79 -10.81 8.97
N SER A 34 -13.65 -11.10 7.99
CA SER A 34 -13.87 -10.25 6.81
C SER A 34 -15.12 -9.37 6.98
N GLU A 35 -14.96 -8.08 6.75
CA GLU A 35 -16.00 -7.05 6.88
C GLU A 35 -16.08 -6.24 5.58
N ILE A 36 -17.30 -5.92 5.12
CA ILE A 36 -17.50 -4.99 4.00
C ILE A 36 -17.16 -3.59 4.47
N VAL A 37 -16.36 -2.87 3.68
CA VAL A 37 -15.96 -1.49 4.00
C VAL A 37 -16.71 -0.46 3.18
N SER A 38 -16.83 0.73 3.76
CA SER A 38 -17.41 1.94 3.19
C SER A 38 -16.36 3.05 3.07
N VAL A 39 -16.67 4.08 2.28
CA VAL A 39 -15.84 5.29 2.23
C VAL A 39 -15.85 5.98 3.59
N GLY A 40 -14.68 6.41 4.06
CA GLY A 40 -14.45 6.98 5.38
C GLY A 40 -13.95 5.96 6.41
N ASP A 41 -14.07 4.66 6.13
CA ASP A 41 -13.54 3.63 7.02
C ASP A 41 -12.02 3.69 7.07
N LYS A 42 -11.50 3.41 8.27
CA LYS A 42 -10.07 3.40 8.53
C LYS A 42 -9.48 2.01 8.33
N ILE A 43 -8.21 1.94 8.00
CA ILE A 43 -7.41 0.72 8.04
C ILE A 43 -6.15 0.97 8.87
N THR A 44 -5.87 0.06 9.78
CA THR A 44 -4.75 0.12 10.73
C THR A 44 -3.63 -0.86 10.32
N ALA A 45 -2.48 -0.75 10.98
CA ALA A 45 -1.39 -1.70 10.81
C ALA A 45 -1.89 -3.15 10.93
N GLY A 46 -1.40 -4.03 10.04
CA GLY A 46 -1.79 -5.44 9.99
C GLY A 46 -3.18 -5.71 9.38
N GLY A 47 -3.94 -4.67 9.04
CA GLY A 47 -5.18 -4.79 8.27
C GLY A 47 -4.90 -5.15 6.81
N GLN A 48 -5.81 -5.94 6.22
CA GLN A 48 -5.70 -6.38 4.83
C GLN A 48 -6.95 -5.98 4.05
N ILE A 49 -6.79 -5.47 2.83
CA ILE A 49 -7.88 -5.21 1.89
C ILE A 49 -7.92 -6.32 0.84
N GLN A 50 -9.12 -6.84 0.60
CA GLN A 50 -9.41 -7.74 -0.50
C GLN A 50 -10.47 -7.14 -1.41
N THR A 51 -10.17 -7.16 -2.70
CA THR A 51 -11.08 -6.72 -3.76
C THR A 51 -11.51 -7.91 -4.62
N GLN A 52 -12.78 -7.93 -5.02
CA GLN A 52 -13.35 -8.95 -5.90
C GLN A 52 -13.27 -8.56 -7.39
N ALA A 53 -13.89 -9.34 -8.28
CA ALA A 53 -13.72 -9.29 -9.74
C ALA A 53 -14.00 -7.93 -10.44
N GLN A 54 -14.62 -6.97 -9.76
CA GLN A 54 -14.93 -5.63 -10.28
C GLN A 54 -14.64 -4.53 -9.27
N ALA A 55 -14.03 -4.88 -8.14
CA ALA A 55 -13.90 -3.98 -7.03
C ALA A 55 -12.58 -3.22 -7.06
N VAL A 56 -12.64 -1.95 -6.70
CA VAL A 56 -11.49 -1.06 -6.61
C VAL A 56 -11.59 -0.31 -5.30
N ALA A 57 -10.47 -0.14 -4.62
CA ALA A 57 -10.38 0.68 -3.43
C ALA A 57 -9.31 1.76 -3.60
N GLU A 58 -9.56 2.96 -3.08
CA GLU A 58 -8.53 3.97 -2.87
C GLU A 58 -8.36 4.18 -1.37
N ILE A 59 -7.11 4.14 -0.90
CA ILE A 59 -6.71 4.49 0.46
C ILE A 59 -5.88 5.77 0.38
N THR A 60 -6.19 6.74 1.22
CA THR A 60 -5.38 7.95 1.43
C THR A 60 -4.80 7.93 2.84
N PHE A 61 -3.49 8.17 2.94
CA PHE A 61 -2.75 8.27 4.19
C PHE A 61 -2.59 9.74 4.65
N PRO A 62 -2.22 10.01 5.91
CA PRO A 62 -2.12 11.35 6.48
C PRO A 62 -1.13 12.27 5.75
N ASP A 63 -0.06 11.71 5.18
CA ASP A 63 0.91 12.46 4.38
C ASP A 63 0.46 12.72 2.93
N GLY A 64 -0.77 12.34 2.60
CA GLY A 64 -1.36 12.48 1.28
C GLY A 64 -1.00 11.38 0.29
N SER A 65 -0.18 10.39 0.68
CA SER A 65 0.09 9.21 -0.14
C SER A 65 -1.21 8.47 -0.43
N LYS A 66 -1.32 7.96 -1.67
CA LYS A 66 -2.50 7.23 -2.12
C LYS A 66 -2.15 5.87 -2.67
N ILE A 67 -2.96 4.89 -2.32
CA ILE A 67 -2.88 3.55 -2.88
C ILE A 67 -4.22 3.23 -3.53
N ARG A 68 -4.20 2.94 -4.84
CA ARG A 68 -5.36 2.42 -5.56
C ARG A 68 -5.18 0.93 -5.78
N ILE A 69 -6.07 0.15 -5.19
CA ILE A 69 -6.06 -1.31 -5.23
C ILE A 69 -7.04 -1.73 -6.31
N GLY A 70 -6.54 -2.44 -7.33
CA GLY A 70 -7.35 -2.93 -8.45
C GLY A 70 -8.23 -4.12 -8.06
N ASN A 71 -8.88 -4.73 -9.04
CA ASN A 71 -9.71 -5.92 -8.83
C ASN A 71 -8.89 -7.16 -8.45
N ASN A 72 -9.55 -8.14 -7.85
CA ASN A 72 -8.95 -9.44 -7.50
C ASN A 72 -7.65 -9.34 -6.70
N SER A 73 -7.53 -8.31 -5.87
CA SER A 73 -6.28 -7.93 -5.21
C SER A 73 -6.30 -8.27 -3.73
N THR A 74 -5.11 -8.51 -3.18
CA THR A 74 -4.89 -8.66 -1.76
C THR A 74 -3.75 -7.74 -1.34
N PHE A 75 -4.09 -6.76 -0.53
CA PHE A 75 -3.21 -5.67 -0.15
C PHE A 75 -3.12 -5.56 1.37
N SER A 76 -1.92 -5.29 1.88
CA SER A 76 -1.71 -4.88 3.28
C SER A 76 -0.62 -3.83 3.36
N PHE A 77 -0.43 -3.24 4.54
CA PHE A 77 0.64 -2.29 4.76
C PHE A 77 1.19 -2.36 6.18
N ASP A 78 2.44 -1.92 6.30
CA ASP A 78 3.14 -1.65 7.55
C ASP A 78 3.45 -0.15 7.60
N PRO A 79 2.80 0.61 8.51
CA PRO A 79 2.99 2.05 8.58
C PRO A 79 4.38 2.45 9.09
N ASN A 80 5.03 1.62 9.92
CA ASN A 80 6.30 1.97 10.55
C ASN A 80 7.41 2.02 9.50
N ASP A 81 7.46 0.99 8.66
CA ASP A 81 8.44 0.87 7.57
C ASP A 81 7.96 1.50 6.25
N ARG A 82 6.81 2.19 6.27
CA ARG A 82 6.12 2.73 5.08
C ARG A 82 6.08 1.71 3.94
N THR A 83 5.77 0.47 4.29
CA THR A 83 5.82 -0.66 3.35
C THR A 83 4.42 -1.08 2.97
N VAL A 84 4.15 -1.14 1.68
CA VAL A 84 2.94 -1.74 1.14
C VAL A 84 3.24 -3.12 0.57
N ARG A 85 2.31 -4.04 0.75
CA ARG A 85 2.43 -5.42 0.29
C ARG A 85 1.28 -5.77 -0.64
N LEU A 86 1.60 -6.35 -1.79
CA LEU A 86 0.63 -6.86 -2.75
C LEU A 86 0.89 -8.36 -2.97
N ASP A 87 -0.01 -9.20 -2.48
CA ASP A 87 0.14 -10.66 -2.63
C ASP A 87 -0.38 -11.15 -3.98
N ARG A 88 -1.41 -10.47 -4.50
CA ARG A 88 -2.03 -10.72 -5.82
C ARG A 88 -2.77 -9.50 -6.32
N GLY A 89 -3.00 -9.42 -7.63
CA GLY A 89 -3.79 -8.39 -8.29
C GLY A 89 -2.95 -7.20 -8.73
N SER A 90 -3.40 -5.97 -8.44
CA SER A 90 -2.70 -4.74 -8.82
C SER A 90 -2.84 -3.63 -7.79
N ALA A 91 -1.81 -2.80 -7.69
CA ALA A 91 -1.84 -1.57 -6.93
C ALA A 91 -1.09 -0.43 -7.64
N LEU A 92 -1.70 0.75 -7.66
CA LEU A 92 -1.03 1.99 -8.00
C LEU A 92 -0.61 2.68 -6.70
N VAL A 93 0.68 2.94 -6.54
CA VAL A 93 1.28 3.61 -5.39
C VAL A 93 1.67 5.02 -5.79
N CYS A 94 1.09 6.02 -5.14
CA CYS A 94 1.31 7.44 -5.44
C CYS A 94 1.84 8.16 -4.20
N THR A 95 3.05 8.73 -4.31
CA THR A 95 3.60 9.66 -3.32
C THR A 95 3.42 11.09 -3.82
N PRO A 96 2.73 11.98 -3.09
CA PRO A 96 2.62 13.38 -3.49
C PRO A 96 3.98 14.09 -3.37
N PRO A 97 4.11 15.29 -3.96
CA PRO A 97 5.26 16.17 -3.75
C PRO A 97 5.69 16.26 -2.28
N ALA A 98 6.99 16.10 -2.03
CA ALA A 98 7.60 16.19 -0.70
C ALA A 98 7.16 15.12 0.32
N ALA A 99 6.28 14.18 -0.03
CA ALA A 99 6.08 12.99 0.79
C ALA A 99 7.29 12.06 0.70
N GLU A 100 7.50 11.34 1.78
CA GLU A 100 8.55 10.35 1.86
C GLU A 100 8.21 9.11 1.03
N GLY A 101 9.24 8.35 0.68
CA GLY A 101 9.08 7.19 -0.17
C GLY A 101 8.22 6.09 0.45
N ILE A 102 7.75 5.19 -0.40
CA ILE A 102 7.00 4.00 -0.02
C ILE A 102 7.73 2.77 -0.54
N ASN A 103 7.97 1.81 0.35
CA ASN A 103 8.53 0.52 0.00
C ASN A 103 7.41 -0.39 -0.51
N ILE A 104 7.70 -1.17 -1.55
CA ILE A 104 6.74 -2.08 -2.20
C ILE A 104 7.30 -3.49 -2.12
N VAL A 105 6.49 -4.43 -1.62
CA VAL A 105 6.82 -5.86 -1.62
C VAL A 105 5.70 -6.63 -2.32
N SER A 106 6.07 -7.50 -3.24
CA SER A 106 5.11 -8.28 -4.04
C SER A 106 5.74 -9.58 -4.53
N GLY A 107 5.28 -10.74 -4.06
CA GLY A 107 5.61 -12.05 -4.64
C GLY A 107 7.12 -12.32 -4.86
N GLY A 108 7.97 -11.96 -3.90
CA GLY A 108 9.43 -12.11 -3.98
C GLY A 108 10.17 -10.94 -4.65
N VAL A 109 9.45 -9.94 -5.15
CA VAL A 109 10.00 -8.69 -5.67
C VAL A 109 9.87 -7.59 -4.62
N SER A 110 10.93 -6.80 -4.46
CA SER A 110 10.92 -5.56 -3.68
C SER A 110 11.31 -4.37 -4.54
N GLY A 111 10.62 -3.26 -4.37
CA GLY A 111 10.94 -1.99 -4.99
C GLY A 111 10.62 -0.82 -4.06
N ALA A 112 10.93 0.39 -4.48
CA ALA A 112 10.57 1.59 -3.73
C ALA A 112 10.18 2.72 -4.67
N VAL A 113 9.20 3.50 -4.24
CA VAL A 113 8.92 4.83 -4.80
C VAL A 113 9.66 5.83 -3.94
N ALA A 114 10.71 6.45 -4.46
CA ALA A 114 11.44 7.48 -3.73
C ALA A 114 10.56 8.73 -3.53
N GLY A 115 10.77 9.43 -2.40
CA GLY A 115 10.24 10.78 -2.21
C GLY A 115 10.89 11.73 -3.22
N ASP A 116 10.08 12.62 -3.81
CA ASP A 116 10.54 13.53 -4.86
C ASP A 116 9.74 14.85 -4.84
N PRO A 117 10.35 16.00 -5.16
CA PRO A 117 9.65 17.28 -5.22
C PRO A 117 8.47 17.33 -6.19
N ALA A 118 8.46 16.51 -7.24
CA ALA A 118 7.36 16.43 -8.21
C ALA A 118 6.34 15.34 -7.86
N GLY A 119 6.56 14.55 -6.81
CA GLY A 119 5.83 13.33 -6.54
C GLY A 119 6.18 12.22 -7.52
N LYS A 120 5.79 10.99 -7.20
CA LYS A 120 6.04 9.81 -8.02
C LYS A 120 4.86 8.86 -7.98
N THR A 121 4.77 8.02 -9.01
CA THR A 121 3.75 6.98 -9.11
C THR A 121 4.37 5.71 -9.64
N PHE A 122 3.97 4.57 -9.08
CA PHE A 122 4.42 3.25 -9.47
C PHE A 122 3.23 2.31 -9.56
N LEU A 123 3.17 1.53 -10.64
CA LEU A 123 2.17 0.47 -10.81
C LEU A 123 2.85 -0.88 -10.56
N VAL A 124 2.28 -1.65 -9.64
CA VAL A 124 2.69 -3.04 -9.38
C VAL A 124 1.54 -3.98 -9.70
N THR A 125 1.86 -5.09 -10.35
CA THR A 125 0.96 -6.22 -10.55
C THR A 125 1.60 -7.48 -10.01
N ALA A 126 0.79 -8.31 -9.36
CA ALA A 126 1.20 -9.55 -8.75
C ALA A 126 0.28 -10.66 -9.23
N TYR A 127 0.84 -11.67 -9.86
CA TYR A 127 0.09 -12.90 -10.11
C TYR A 127 0.21 -13.77 -8.87
N PRO A 128 -0.88 -14.48 -8.47
CA PRO A 128 -0.74 -15.49 -7.43
C PRO A 128 0.36 -16.46 -7.86
N ALA A 129 1.25 -16.81 -6.92
CA ALA A 129 2.21 -17.87 -7.16
C ALA A 129 1.42 -19.09 -7.64
N ASP A 130 1.61 -19.46 -8.90
CA ASP A 130 1.11 -20.72 -9.38
C ASP A 130 1.78 -21.79 -8.51
N GLY A 131 0.98 -22.67 -7.91
CA GLY A 131 1.51 -23.81 -7.16
C GLY A 131 2.35 -24.78 -8.01
N SER A 132 2.67 -24.43 -9.26
CA SER A 132 3.54 -25.16 -10.19
C SER A 132 5.03 -24.85 -10.03
N GLY A 133 5.47 -24.60 -8.80
CA GLY A 133 6.77 -25.12 -8.33
C GLY A 133 6.78 -26.66 -8.23
N GLY A 134 6.12 -27.33 -9.18
CA GLY A 134 6.06 -28.77 -9.30
C GLY A 134 7.45 -29.30 -9.60
N LYS A 135 7.88 -30.23 -8.75
CA LYS A 135 9.00 -31.14 -8.98
C LYS A 135 8.93 -31.79 -10.36
#